data_AF-A0A958KM32-F1
#
_entry.id   AF-A0A958KM32-F1
#
_cell.length_a   1.000
_cell.length_b   1.000
_cell.length_c   1.000
_cell.angle_alpha   90.00
_cell.angle_beta   90.00
_cell.angle_gamma   90.00
#
_symmetry.space_group_name_H-M   'P 1'
#
loop_
_entity.id
_entity.type
_entity.pdbx_description
1 polymer ?
#
loop_
_entity_poly.entity_id
_entity_poly.type
_entity_poly.pdbx_seq_one_letter_code
_entity_poly.pdbx_strand_id
1 'polypeptide(L)'
;MAENERLAILVLNQDWFVNELRELGHRVVSAGWVSESLDIYFKFPSTPIKEVLAMLPSGFKPQRILYLDDSGPLAVTGLAEIDIPTLFYSVDAHHHSWWHSCFCAVFDKTLVAQKNYIQSLSEYCSGIEWLPLWAPIKIEPAETPTIDVCFRGNLDPDLHPKRAKFFGELGQLTNLDAKTGRYAESFPRSKIVVNQSVKDDLNFRVFEAMMCGALLITPRMNNGLLELFQEDVHLVTYEDGNAQEAAAKCNYYLEHEEERARIAAAGREAVCKEHTMMARATFLEQRLRDTKVTPRPYRYFGEGSAVYTSSTTVRRISNILADRLLDQAAKLLIQSASKKEINNNAFMTSVHFCKYEYEHRGKAEQAIEFIKTIYGFFPDTLLVGLSVIESLLTAGRRGEALEIARHFGPNEQELINMAGPTLAPFRREIVQQLDQAKVRRDNRLSSFIAEKT
;
A
#
# COMPACT_ATOMS: atom_id res chain seq x y z
N MET A 1 -24.13 -27.25 9.87
CA MET A 1 -24.05 -26.26 8.78
C MET A 1 -24.74 -25.02 9.29
N ALA A 2 -23.98 -24.03 9.81
CA ALA A 2 -24.57 -22.76 10.20
C ALA A 2 -25.11 -22.09 8.93
N GLU A 3 -26.35 -21.62 8.96
CA GLU A 3 -26.98 -20.89 7.86
C GLU A 3 -26.04 -19.79 7.36
N ASN A 4 -26.00 -19.64 6.04
CA ASN A 4 -25.16 -18.66 5.34
C ASN A 4 -25.71 -17.24 5.61
N GLU A 5 -25.48 -16.72 6.82
CA GLU A 5 -26.07 -15.46 7.27
C GLU A 5 -25.62 -14.32 6.36
N ARG A 6 -26.59 -13.59 5.81
CA ARG A 6 -26.35 -12.47 4.92
C ARG A 6 -25.74 -11.29 5.68
N LEU A 7 -24.45 -11.01 5.48
CA LEU A 7 -23.80 -9.83 6.05
C LEU A 7 -24.13 -8.52 5.32
N ALA A 8 -24.18 -7.42 6.06
CA ALA A 8 -24.05 -6.05 5.56
C ALA A 8 -22.58 -5.59 5.61
N ILE A 9 -21.97 -5.36 4.44
CA ILE A 9 -20.55 -5.08 4.29
C ILE A 9 -20.36 -3.69 3.69
N LEU A 10 -19.64 -2.82 4.38
CA LEU A 10 -19.17 -1.55 3.85
C LEU A 10 -17.77 -1.74 3.27
N VAL A 11 -17.62 -1.57 1.96
CA VAL A 11 -16.32 -1.62 1.26
C VAL A 11 -15.82 -0.20 1.08
N LEU A 12 -14.59 0.07 1.50
CA LEU A 12 -13.98 1.39 1.49
C LEU A 12 -12.83 1.46 0.48
N ASN A 13 -12.66 2.68 -0.06
CA ASN A 13 -11.61 3.11 -0.99
C ASN A 13 -11.77 2.59 -2.43
N GLN A 14 -11.82 1.28 -2.65
CA GLN A 14 -11.95 0.67 -3.99
C GLN A 14 -13.26 -0.13 -4.17
N ASP A 15 -13.55 -0.54 -5.41
CA ASP A 15 -14.70 -1.38 -5.77
C ASP A 15 -14.35 -2.87 -5.99
N TRP A 16 -13.11 -3.29 -5.70
CA TRP A 16 -12.76 -4.71 -5.80
C TRP A 16 -13.63 -5.58 -4.90
N PHE A 17 -14.03 -6.74 -5.42
CA PHE A 17 -14.88 -7.73 -4.77
C PHE A 17 -16.32 -7.28 -4.48
N VAL A 18 -16.73 -6.05 -4.81
CA VAL A 18 -18.08 -5.56 -4.51
C VAL A 18 -19.14 -6.41 -5.21
N ASN A 19 -18.94 -6.70 -6.49
CA ASN A 19 -19.90 -7.49 -7.28
C ASN A 19 -19.89 -8.96 -6.84
N GLU A 20 -18.70 -9.52 -6.59
CA GLU A 20 -18.53 -10.90 -6.14
C GLU A 20 -19.15 -11.11 -4.75
N LEU A 21 -18.96 -10.19 -3.81
CA LEU A 21 -19.59 -10.25 -2.49
C LEU A 21 -21.13 -10.14 -2.59
N ARG A 22 -21.65 -9.34 -3.53
CA ARG A 22 -23.10 -9.28 -3.81
C ARG A 22 -23.60 -10.61 -4.40
N GLU A 23 -22.85 -11.22 -5.31
CA GLU A 23 -23.15 -12.52 -5.91
C GLU A 23 -23.13 -13.66 -4.88
N LEU A 24 -22.22 -13.60 -3.90
CA LEU A 24 -22.19 -14.47 -2.72
C LEU A 24 -23.36 -14.23 -1.75
N GLY A 25 -24.25 -13.28 -2.05
CA GLY A 25 -25.52 -13.06 -1.35
C GLY A 25 -25.50 -11.91 -0.33
N HIS A 26 -24.41 -11.16 -0.18
CA HIS A 26 -24.30 -10.10 0.82
C HIS A 26 -25.04 -8.81 0.44
N ARG A 27 -25.25 -7.93 1.43
CA ARG A 27 -25.62 -6.53 1.19
C ARG A 27 -24.32 -5.72 1.21
N VAL A 28 -23.93 -5.16 0.08
CA VAL A 28 -22.65 -4.46 -0.05
C VAL A 28 -22.86 -3.03 -0.50
N VAL A 29 -22.30 -2.09 0.25
CA VAL A 29 -22.21 -0.67 -0.14
C VAL A 29 -20.73 -0.32 -0.26
N SER A 30 -20.33 0.23 -1.40
CA SER A 30 -18.97 0.73 -1.65
C SER A 30 -18.90 2.25 -1.49
N ALA A 31 -17.83 2.74 -0.85
CA ALA A 31 -17.64 4.16 -0.61
C ALA A 31 -16.16 4.56 -0.73
N GLY A 32 -15.87 5.65 -1.42
CA GLY A 32 -14.48 6.03 -1.70
C GLY A 32 -14.38 7.18 -2.69
N TRP A 33 -13.15 7.48 -3.12
CA TRP A 33 -12.85 8.64 -3.96
C TRP A 33 -12.12 8.26 -5.27
N VAL A 34 -11.81 6.98 -5.46
CA VAL A 34 -10.99 6.51 -6.60
C VAL A 34 -11.78 6.32 -7.89
N SER A 35 -13.11 6.23 -7.81
CA SER A 35 -13.99 6.01 -8.96
C SER A 35 -15.42 6.48 -8.69
N GLU A 36 -16.04 7.11 -9.67
CA GLU A 36 -17.47 7.49 -9.64
C GLU A 36 -18.40 6.26 -9.78
N SER A 37 -17.86 5.07 -10.07
CA SER A 37 -18.62 3.79 -10.07
C SER A 37 -19.01 3.30 -8.67
N LEU A 38 -18.44 3.89 -7.61
CA LEU A 38 -18.74 3.53 -6.22
C LEU A 38 -20.17 3.96 -5.84
N ASP A 39 -20.84 3.21 -4.96
CA ASP A 39 -22.21 3.55 -4.54
C ASP A 39 -22.25 4.91 -3.82
N ILE A 40 -21.19 5.26 -3.09
CA ILE A 40 -20.98 6.56 -2.46
C ILE A 40 -19.61 7.10 -2.90
N TYR A 41 -19.62 8.07 -3.80
CA TYR A 41 -18.41 8.73 -4.28
C TYR A 41 -18.08 10.01 -3.49
N PHE A 42 -16.82 10.15 -3.08
CA PHE A 42 -16.29 11.35 -2.44
C PHE A 42 -15.53 12.20 -3.46
N LYS A 43 -15.80 13.50 -3.49
CA LYS A 43 -15.06 14.44 -4.34
C LYS A 43 -13.60 14.62 -3.92
N PHE A 44 -13.29 14.37 -2.64
CA PHE A 44 -11.95 14.52 -2.08
C PHE A 44 -11.66 13.33 -1.15
N PRO A 45 -10.39 12.92 -1.02
CA PRO A 45 -10.01 11.86 -0.09
C PRO A 45 -10.19 12.31 1.37
N SER A 46 -10.05 11.33 2.26
CA SER A 46 -10.00 11.48 3.72
C SER A 46 -11.30 11.97 4.37
N THR A 47 -12.45 11.55 3.81
CA THR A 47 -13.77 11.76 4.39
C THR A 47 -13.88 11.07 5.76
N PRO A 48 -14.34 11.73 6.83
CA PRO A 48 -14.52 11.07 8.13
C PRO A 48 -15.52 9.92 8.07
N ILE A 49 -15.21 8.77 8.69
CA ILE A 49 -16.07 7.58 8.68
C ILE A 49 -17.47 7.86 9.23
N LYS A 50 -17.61 8.77 10.20
CA LYS A 50 -18.91 9.19 10.73
C LYS A 50 -19.79 9.82 9.66
N GLU A 51 -19.21 10.58 8.73
CA GLU A 51 -19.92 11.16 7.59
C GLU A 51 -20.30 10.06 6.59
N VAL A 52 -19.38 9.13 6.30
CA VAL A 52 -19.66 7.99 5.41
C VAL A 52 -20.83 7.14 5.96
N LEU A 53 -20.81 6.84 7.26
CA LEU A 53 -21.89 6.10 7.92
C LEU A 53 -23.24 6.82 7.85
N ALA A 54 -23.24 8.16 7.87
CA ALA A 54 -24.45 8.98 7.73
C ALA A 54 -25.00 9.02 6.29
N MET A 55 -24.15 8.76 5.29
CA MET A 55 -24.54 8.68 3.87
C MET A 55 -25.08 7.30 3.47
N LEU A 56 -25.01 6.30 4.34
CA LEU A 56 -25.45 4.94 4.01
C LEU A 56 -26.97 4.88 3.76
N PRO A 57 -27.42 4.01 2.84
CA PRO A 57 -28.84 3.82 2.57
C PRO A 57 -29.64 3.51 3.83
N SER A 58 -30.89 3.98 3.89
CA SER A 58 -31.78 3.72 5.03
C SER A 58 -31.88 2.22 5.34
N GLY A 59 -31.73 1.86 6.62
CA GLY A 59 -31.74 0.46 7.07
C GLY A 59 -30.46 -0.33 6.74
N PHE A 60 -29.42 0.31 6.20
CA PHE A 60 -28.09 -0.30 6.08
C PHE A 60 -27.26 0.01 7.33
N LYS A 61 -26.94 -1.02 8.11
CA LYS A 61 -26.03 -0.94 9.25
C LYS A 61 -24.86 -1.88 8.97
N PRO A 62 -23.63 -1.38 8.71
CA PRO A 62 -22.51 -2.24 8.41
C PRO A 62 -22.23 -3.18 9.58
N GLN A 63 -22.15 -4.48 9.29
CA GLN A 63 -21.69 -5.51 10.21
C GLN A 63 -20.20 -5.79 10.02
N ARG A 64 -19.66 -5.48 8.84
CA ARG A 64 -18.23 -5.55 8.51
C ARG A 64 -17.81 -4.33 7.72
N ILE A 65 -16.57 -3.89 7.93
CA ILE A 65 -15.90 -2.90 7.09
C ILE A 65 -14.70 -3.57 6.43
N LEU A 66 -14.62 -3.46 5.11
CA LEU A 66 -13.48 -3.89 4.30
C LEU A 66 -12.79 -2.64 3.75
N TYR A 67 -11.52 -2.44 4.06
CA TYR A 67 -10.71 -1.36 3.49
C TYR A 67 -9.72 -1.94 2.49
N LEU A 68 -9.78 -1.45 1.25
CA LEU A 68 -8.93 -1.91 0.15
C LEU A 68 -7.86 -0.87 -0.17
N ASP A 69 -6.59 -1.20 -0.02
CA ASP A 69 -5.51 -0.28 -0.38
C ASP A 69 -5.45 0.00 -1.88
N ASP A 70 -5.06 1.22 -2.26
CA ASP A 70 -4.72 1.65 -3.62
C ASP A 70 -3.37 2.41 -3.68
N SER A 71 -2.62 2.43 -2.57
CA SER A 71 -1.37 3.20 -2.43
C SER A 71 -1.52 4.71 -2.65
N GLY A 72 -2.76 5.22 -2.60
CA GLY A 72 -3.12 6.63 -2.66
C GLY A 72 -3.29 7.26 -1.27
N PRO A 73 -3.72 8.53 -1.21
CA PRO A 73 -4.25 9.12 0.00
C PRO A 73 -5.35 8.27 0.65
N LEU A 74 -5.42 8.29 1.99
CA LEU A 74 -6.47 7.60 2.71
C LEU A 74 -7.85 8.10 2.26
N ALA A 75 -8.72 7.20 1.81
CA ALA A 75 -10.10 7.55 1.45
C ALA A 75 -10.92 8.03 2.65
N VAL A 76 -10.69 7.42 3.81
CA VAL A 76 -11.50 7.62 5.02
C VAL A 76 -10.60 7.79 6.23
N THR A 77 -11.04 8.61 7.19
CA THR A 77 -10.38 8.79 8.50
C THR A 77 -11.36 8.56 9.66
N GLY A 78 -10.86 8.46 10.89
CA GLY A 78 -11.62 8.17 12.10
C GLY A 78 -11.90 6.68 12.32
N LEU A 79 -11.22 5.77 11.60
CA LEU A 79 -11.40 4.33 11.72
C LEU A 79 -10.94 3.78 13.08
N ALA A 80 -10.00 4.45 13.76
CA ALA A 80 -9.58 4.06 15.11
C ALA A 80 -10.71 4.15 16.15
N GLU A 81 -11.73 4.97 15.88
CA GLU A 81 -12.87 5.16 16.80
C GLU A 81 -14.05 4.20 16.54
N ILE A 82 -13.94 3.32 15.54
CA ILE A 82 -15.05 2.45 15.13
C ILE A 82 -14.91 1.07 15.77
N ASP A 83 -16.01 0.59 16.36
CA ASP A 83 -16.14 -0.76 16.95
C ASP A 83 -17.00 -1.70 16.07
N ILE A 84 -16.98 -1.49 14.76
CA ILE A 84 -17.48 -2.43 13.75
C ILE A 84 -16.28 -3.30 13.32
N PRO A 85 -16.39 -4.63 13.20
CA PRO A 85 -15.27 -5.46 12.79
C PRO A 85 -14.70 -5.03 11.43
N THR A 86 -13.39 -4.82 11.39
CA THR A 86 -12.68 -4.18 10.29
C THR A 86 -11.60 -5.09 9.71
N LEU A 87 -11.53 -5.17 8.39
CA LEU A 87 -10.49 -5.89 7.66
C LEU A 87 -9.79 -4.95 6.70
N PHE A 88 -8.47 -4.91 6.75
CA PHE A 88 -7.63 -4.20 5.79
C PHE A 88 -6.99 -5.17 4.80
N TYR A 89 -7.06 -4.85 3.52
CA TYR A 89 -6.30 -5.53 2.49
C TYR A 89 -5.19 -4.61 1.96
N SER A 90 -3.96 -4.92 2.38
CA SER A 90 -2.73 -4.21 2.03
C SER A 90 -2.17 -4.71 0.70
N VAL A 91 -2.09 -3.82 -0.29
CA VAL A 91 -1.40 -4.05 -1.58
C VAL A 91 -0.13 -3.20 -1.62
N ASP A 92 0.83 -3.52 -2.48
CA ASP A 92 2.07 -2.76 -2.66
C ASP A 92 2.87 -2.46 -1.36
N ALA A 93 2.81 -3.37 -0.38
CA ALA A 93 3.54 -3.23 0.88
C ALA A 93 5.06 -3.05 0.67
N HIS A 94 5.59 -3.52 -0.46
CA HIS A 94 6.99 -3.35 -0.86
C HIS A 94 7.40 -1.91 -1.25
N HIS A 95 6.43 -1.04 -1.50
CA HIS A 95 6.63 0.39 -1.71
C HIS A 95 6.28 1.24 -0.48
N HIS A 96 5.47 0.67 0.42
CA HIS A 96 4.72 1.42 1.42
C HIS A 96 4.77 0.81 2.84
N SER A 97 5.74 -0.08 3.09
CA SER A 97 5.85 -0.87 4.32
C SER A 97 5.76 -0.05 5.60
N TRP A 98 6.36 1.14 5.63
CA TRP A 98 6.33 1.99 6.82
C TRP A 98 4.90 2.38 7.22
N TRP A 99 4.14 3.03 6.35
CA TRP A 99 2.80 3.48 6.74
C TRP A 99 1.81 2.31 6.77
N HIS A 100 2.01 1.24 5.99
CA HIS A 100 1.17 0.03 6.07
C HIS A 100 1.33 -0.68 7.42
N SER A 101 2.57 -0.74 7.94
CA SER A 101 2.84 -1.34 9.26
C SER A 101 2.14 -0.57 10.38
N CYS A 102 2.10 0.76 10.29
CA CYS A 102 1.36 1.57 11.24
C CYS A 102 -0.15 1.40 11.03
N PHE A 103 -0.63 1.51 9.79
CA PHE A 103 -2.07 1.53 9.49
C PHE A 103 -2.75 0.20 9.79
N CYS A 104 -2.05 -0.93 9.68
CA CYS A 104 -2.62 -2.24 10.03
C CYS A 104 -3.08 -2.31 11.50
N ALA A 105 -2.50 -1.50 12.39
CA ALA A 105 -2.91 -1.41 13.80
C ALA A 105 -4.33 -0.85 14.01
N VAL A 106 -4.90 -0.21 12.98
CA VAL A 106 -6.27 0.33 13.00
C VAL A 106 -7.31 -0.77 12.80
N PHE A 107 -6.92 -1.94 12.27
CA PHE A 107 -7.85 -2.97 11.82
C PHE A 107 -7.84 -4.21 12.71
N ASP A 108 -8.96 -4.91 12.74
CA ASP A 108 -9.08 -6.16 13.50
C ASP A 108 -8.44 -7.35 12.79
N LYS A 109 -8.35 -7.26 11.46
CA LYS A 109 -7.68 -8.24 10.61
C LYS A 109 -6.97 -7.56 9.45
N THR A 110 -5.81 -8.07 9.09
CA THR A 110 -5.06 -7.59 7.92
C THR A 110 -4.77 -8.75 6.98
N LEU A 111 -5.07 -8.55 5.70
CA LEU A 111 -4.62 -9.38 4.60
C LEU A 111 -3.55 -8.62 3.82
N VAL A 112 -2.53 -9.29 3.32
CA VAL A 112 -1.45 -8.66 2.56
C VAL A 112 -1.21 -9.40 1.24
N ALA A 113 -1.01 -8.64 0.16
CA ALA A 113 -0.70 -9.19 -1.16
C ALA A 113 0.71 -9.78 -1.25
N GLN A 114 1.70 -9.08 -0.68
CA GLN A 114 3.09 -9.51 -0.66
C GLN A 114 3.42 -10.27 0.62
N LYS A 115 3.57 -11.59 0.52
CA LYS A 115 3.83 -12.52 1.63
C LYS A 115 5.06 -12.13 2.46
N ASN A 116 6.15 -11.70 1.83
CA ASN A 116 7.40 -11.35 2.53
C ASN A 116 7.25 -10.16 3.48
N TYR A 117 6.17 -9.40 3.37
CA TYR A 117 5.93 -8.24 4.22
C TYR A 117 5.13 -8.55 5.48
N ILE A 118 4.62 -9.80 5.64
CA ILE A 118 3.91 -10.22 6.85
C ILE A 118 4.72 -9.91 8.11
N GLN A 119 6.02 -10.26 8.12
CA GLN A 119 6.88 -10.03 9.29
C GLN A 119 7.01 -8.54 9.61
N SER A 120 7.22 -7.69 8.60
CA SER A 120 7.32 -6.24 8.81
C SER A 120 6.04 -5.59 9.32
N LEU A 121 4.88 -6.12 8.95
CA LEU A 121 3.59 -5.60 9.40
C LEU A 121 3.22 -6.11 10.81
N SER A 122 3.77 -7.25 11.24
CA SER A 122 3.44 -7.90 12.51
C SER A 122 3.89 -7.15 13.77
N GLU A 123 4.64 -6.05 13.63
CA GLU A 123 5.09 -5.23 14.76
C GLU A 123 3.91 -4.56 15.51
N TYR A 124 2.89 -4.10 14.77
CA TYR A 124 1.78 -3.31 15.34
C TYR A 124 0.41 -3.97 15.20
N CYS A 125 0.30 -5.10 14.52
CA CYS A 125 -0.94 -5.85 14.41
C CYS A 125 -0.68 -7.37 14.41
N SER A 126 -1.66 -8.13 14.86
CA SER A 126 -1.61 -9.60 14.90
C SER A 126 -2.62 -10.19 13.91
N GLY A 127 -2.48 -11.48 13.59
CA GLY A 127 -3.45 -12.17 12.72
C GLY A 127 -3.37 -11.74 11.25
N ILE A 128 -2.17 -11.38 10.78
CA ILE A 128 -1.92 -11.05 9.37
C ILE A 128 -1.91 -12.34 8.54
N GLU A 129 -2.68 -12.37 7.47
CA GLU A 129 -2.69 -13.51 6.54
C GLU A 129 -2.33 -13.07 5.12
N TRP A 130 -1.73 -13.98 4.36
CA TRP A 130 -1.44 -13.76 2.95
C TRP A 130 -2.72 -13.93 2.12
N LEU A 131 -3.04 -12.93 1.29
CA LEU A 131 -4.03 -13.03 0.23
C LEU A 131 -3.35 -12.57 -1.07
N PRO A 132 -2.90 -13.49 -1.94
CA PRO A 132 -2.23 -13.09 -3.17
C PRO A 132 -3.17 -12.35 -4.13
N LEU A 133 -2.57 -11.66 -5.10
CA LEU A 133 -3.29 -11.06 -6.23
C LEU A 133 -4.01 -12.14 -7.08
N TRP A 134 -4.71 -11.72 -8.13
CA TRP A 134 -5.59 -12.57 -8.92
C TRP A 134 -5.63 -12.17 -10.38
N ALA A 135 -6.26 -12.99 -11.20
CA ALA A 135 -6.67 -12.60 -12.54
C ALA A 135 -7.99 -11.80 -12.45
N PRO A 136 -7.97 -10.47 -12.72
CA PRO A 136 -9.13 -9.61 -12.47
C PRO A 136 -10.26 -9.84 -13.46
N ILE A 137 -9.94 -10.28 -14.68
CA ILE A 137 -10.91 -10.52 -15.74
C ILE A 137 -10.63 -11.89 -16.34
N LYS A 138 -11.68 -12.67 -16.58
CA LYS A 138 -11.56 -13.91 -17.35
C LYS A 138 -11.50 -13.56 -18.83
N ILE A 139 -10.43 -13.98 -19.50
CA ILE A 139 -10.21 -13.74 -20.92
C ILE A 139 -9.89 -15.07 -21.59
N GLU A 140 -10.57 -15.37 -22.69
CA GLU A 140 -10.30 -16.56 -23.48
C GLU A 140 -9.08 -16.34 -24.40
N PRO A 141 -8.19 -17.34 -24.55
CA PRO A 141 -7.09 -17.28 -25.50
C PRO A 141 -7.61 -17.16 -26.93
N ALA A 142 -6.84 -16.51 -27.80
CA ALA A 142 -7.11 -16.55 -29.23
C ALA A 142 -6.86 -17.96 -29.77
N GLU A 143 -7.69 -18.41 -30.71
CA GLU A 143 -7.52 -19.72 -31.38
C GLU A 143 -6.13 -19.83 -32.04
N THR A 144 -5.66 -18.73 -32.64
CA THR A 144 -4.35 -18.66 -33.30
C THR A 144 -3.54 -17.49 -32.72
N PRO A 145 -2.57 -17.76 -31.83
CA PRO A 145 -1.66 -16.73 -31.33
C PRO A 145 -0.81 -16.10 -32.45
N THR A 146 -0.72 -14.78 -32.48
CA THR A 146 0.01 -14.01 -33.51
C THR A 146 1.28 -13.33 -33.00
N ILE A 147 1.55 -13.40 -31.69
CA ILE A 147 2.72 -12.79 -31.05
C ILE A 147 3.56 -13.92 -30.45
N ASP A 148 4.85 -13.98 -30.80
CA ASP A 148 5.75 -15.00 -30.27
C ASP A 148 6.09 -14.76 -28.80
N VAL A 149 6.76 -13.65 -28.49
CA VAL A 149 7.11 -13.26 -27.12
C VAL A 149 6.57 -11.86 -26.84
N CYS A 150 5.89 -11.70 -25.70
CA CYS A 150 5.22 -10.45 -25.35
C CYS A 150 5.68 -9.93 -24.00
N PHE A 151 5.89 -8.61 -23.92
CA PHE A 151 5.97 -7.87 -22.66
C PHE A 151 5.05 -6.65 -22.71
N ARG A 152 4.31 -6.39 -21.61
CA ARG A 152 3.52 -5.18 -21.42
C ARG A 152 3.89 -4.51 -20.10
N GLY A 153 4.48 -3.32 -20.20
CA GLY A 153 4.85 -2.49 -19.05
C GLY A 153 5.67 -1.27 -19.46
N ASN A 154 5.89 -0.35 -18.52
CA ASN A 154 6.63 0.89 -18.77
C ASN A 154 8.13 0.59 -18.94
N LEU A 155 8.67 0.88 -20.13
CA LEU A 155 10.08 0.69 -20.51
C LEU A 155 10.93 1.96 -20.46
N ASP A 156 10.41 3.04 -19.88
CA ASP A 156 11.16 4.29 -19.69
C ASP A 156 12.46 4.02 -18.88
N PRO A 157 13.65 4.27 -19.46
CA PRO A 157 14.92 3.99 -18.81
C PRO A 157 15.22 4.90 -17.61
N ASP A 158 14.63 6.10 -17.56
CA ASP A 158 14.80 7.02 -16.43
C ASP A 158 13.98 6.56 -15.22
N LEU A 159 12.83 5.94 -15.49
CA LEU A 159 11.95 5.38 -14.47
C LEU A 159 12.30 3.97 -14.03
N HIS A 160 12.69 3.13 -15.00
CA HIS A 160 12.91 1.71 -14.82
C HIS A 160 14.18 1.23 -15.53
N PRO A 161 15.37 1.73 -15.14
CA PRO A 161 16.63 1.46 -15.86
C PRO A 161 16.95 -0.03 -15.97
N LYS A 162 16.71 -0.81 -14.91
CA LYS A 162 16.91 -2.27 -14.91
C LYS A 162 15.98 -2.99 -15.89
N ARG A 163 14.73 -2.54 -16.02
CA ARG A 163 13.73 -3.11 -16.92
C ARG A 163 14.05 -2.78 -18.37
N ALA A 164 14.35 -1.51 -18.65
CA ALA A 164 14.72 -1.05 -19.98
C ALA A 164 15.95 -1.82 -20.50
N LYS A 165 16.98 -1.97 -19.65
CA LYS A 165 18.15 -2.79 -19.95
C LYS A 165 17.78 -4.25 -20.26
N PHE A 166 17.03 -4.90 -19.35
CA PHE A 166 16.66 -6.31 -19.48
C PHE A 166 15.88 -6.60 -20.79
N PHE A 167 14.84 -5.82 -21.08
CA PHE A 167 14.04 -6.04 -22.30
C PHE A 167 14.77 -5.58 -23.57
N GLY A 168 15.71 -4.63 -23.48
CA GLY A 168 16.61 -4.28 -24.57
C GLY A 168 17.54 -5.44 -24.96
N GLU A 169 18.12 -6.12 -23.97
CA GLU A 169 18.96 -7.30 -24.19
C GLU A 169 18.13 -8.49 -24.68
N LEU A 170 16.98 -8.75 -24.05
CA LEU A 170 16.07 -9.84 -24.45
C LEU A 170 15.61 -9.70 -25.91
N GLY A 171 15.25 -8.48 -26.33
CA GLY A 171 14.79 -8.21 -27.70
C GLY A 171 15.86 -8.39 -28.78
N GLN A 172 17.15 -8.43 -28.42
CA GLN A 172 18.23 -8.78 -29.35
C GLN A 172 18.37 -10.30 -29.54
N LEU A 173 17.81 -11.10 -28.63
CA LEU A 173 18.02 -12.54 -28.54
C LEU A 173 16.77 -13.37 -28.87
N THR A 174 15.59 -12.75 -28.92
CA THR A 174 14.32 -13.43 -29.24
C THR A 174 13.33 -12.47 -29.93
N ASN A 175 12.30 -13.03 -30.57
CA ASN A 175 11.27 -12.26 -31.28
C ASN A 175 10.26 -11.62 -30.29
N LEU A 176 10.69 -10.51 -29.68
CA LEU A 176 9.98 -9.83 -28.59
C LEU A 176 9.15 -8.63 -29.08
N ASP A 177 7.85 -8.65 -28.78
CA ASP A 177 6.96 -7.47 -28.81
C ASP A 177 6.86 -6.87 -27.39
N ALA A 178 7.73 -5.91 -27.08
CA ALA A 178 7.78 -5.22 -25.80
C ALA A 178 7.36 -3.74 -25.93
N LYS A 179 6.24 -3.38 -25.28
CA LYS A 179 5.69 -2.02 -25.29
C LYS A 179 4.79 -1.75 -24.10
N THR A 180 4.43 -0.49 -23.88
CA THR A 180 3.31 -0.13 -23.01
C THR A 180 1.98 -0.48 -23.70
N GLY A 181 0.99 -0.95 -22.95
CA GLY A 181 -0.35 -1.21 -23.48
C GLY A 181 -1.19 -2.15 -22.61
N ARG A 182 -2.45 -2.32 -23.00
CA ARG A 182 -3.42 -3.17 -22.28
C ARG A 182 -3.09 -4.65 -22.51
N TYR A 183 -2.91 -5.39 -21.42
CA TYR A 183 -2.59 -6.82 -21.50
C TYR A 183 -3.70 -7.62 -22.19
N ALA A 184 -4.96 -7.25 -21.95
CA ALA A 184 -6.16 -7.90 -22.51
C ALA A 184 -6.17 -7.95 -24.05
N GLU A 185 -5.49 -7.02 -24.73
CA GLU A 185 -5.41 -6.98 -26.19
C GLU A 185 -4.30 -7.86 -26.75
N SER A 186 -3.30 -8.21 -25.93
CA SER A 186 -2.04 -8.80 -26.41
C SER A 186 -1.76 -10.17 -25.83
N PHE A 187 -1.98 -10.38 -24.55
CA PHE A 187 -1.73 -11.66 -23.88
C PHE A 187 -2.53 -12.82 -24.49
N PRO A 188 -3.83 -12.68 -24.82
CA PRO A 188 -4.59 -13.77 -25.46
C PRO A 188 -4.04 -14.18 -26.84
N ARG A 189 -3.28 -13.29 -27.50
CA ARG A 189 -2.65 -13.54 -28.80
C ARG A 189 -1.17 -13.90 -28.68
N SER A 190 -0.64 -14.05 -27.46
CA SER A 190 0.78 -14.29 -27.22
C SER A 190 1.04 -15.77 -26.95
N LYS A 191 2.08 -16.33 -27.59
CA LYS A 191 2.56 -17.68 -27.29
C LYS A 191 3.25 -17.72 -25.93
N ILE A 192 4.08 -16.71 -25.66
CA ILE A 192 4.86 -16.55 -24.43
C ILE A 192 4.69 -15.11 -23.94
N VAL A 193 4.48 -14.96 -22.64
CA VAL A 193 4.55 -13.66 -21.95
C VAL A 193 5.73 -13.68 -20.99
N VAL A 194 6.64 -12.73 -21.14
CA VAL A 194 7.74 -12.54 -20.19
C VAL A 194 7.31 -11.50 -19.17
N ASN A 195 7.38 -11.86 -17.89
CA ASN A 195 7.16 -10.96 -16.78
C ASN A 195 8.50 -10.55 -16.17
N GLN A 196 8.54 -9.37 -15.54
CA GLN A 196 9.62 -8.96 -14.65
C GLN A 196 9.00 -8.40 -13.38
N SER A 197 9.49 -8.82 -12.21
CA SER A 197 9.04 -8.30 -10.92
C SER A 197 9.90 -7.12 -10.46
N VAL A 198 9.34 -6.32 -9.55
CA VAL A 198 10.06 -5.26 -8.84
C VAL A 198 10.13 -5.68 -7.39
N LYS A 199 11.34 -5.70 -6.80
CA LYS A 199 11.55 -6.10 -5.39
C LYS A 199 10.90 -7.46 -5.03
N ASP A 200 11.05 -8.45 -5.90
CA ASP A 200 10.53 -9.81 -5.65
C ASP A 200 8.98 -9.88 -5.55
N ASP A 201 8.27 -8.93 -6.16
CA ASP A 201 6.80 -8.85 -6.08
C ASP A 201 6.06 -9.89 -6.94
N LEU A 202 5.10 -10.58 -6.32
CA LEU A 202 4.14 -11.44 -7.03
C LEU A 202 3.00 -10.59 -7.61
N ASN A 203 3.27 -10.01 -8.77
CA ASN A 203 2.39 -9.02 -9.42
C ASN A 203 1.19 -9.64 -10.19
N PHE A 204 0.26 -8.79 -10.63
CA PHE A 204 -0.89 -9.20 -11.44
C PHE A 204 -0.52 -9.90 -12.75
N ARG A 205 0.63 -9.58 -13.37
CA ARG A 205 1.04 -10.12 -14.68
C ARG A 205 1.20 -11.63 -14.66
N VAL A 206 1.55 -12.21 -13.51
CA VAL A 206 1.62 -13.66 -13.32
C VAL A 206 0.26 -14.30 -13.61
N PHE A 207 -0.80 -13.78 -12.97
CA PHE A 207 -2.15 -14.31 -13.11
C PHE A 207 -2.78 -13.93 -14.46
N GLU A 208 -2.57 -12.70 -14.93
CA GLU A 208 -3.12 -12.20 -16.19
C GLU A 208 -2.58 -12.97 -17.40
N ALA A 209 -1.26 -13.25 -17.45
CA ALA A 209 -0.65 -13.99 -18.54
C ALA A 209 -1.18 -15.42 -18.64
N MET A 210 -1.19 -16.14 -17.50
CA MET A 210 -1.67 -17.53 -17.45
C MET A 210 -3.18 -17.62 -17.71
N MET A 211 -3.99 -16.69 -17.18
CA MET A 211 -5.44 -16.63 -17.47
C MET A 211 -5.72 -16.54 -18.98
N CYS A 212 -4.92 -15.73 -19.69
CA CYS A 212 -5.04 -15.53 -21.13
C CYS A 212 -4.50 -16.72 -21.96
N GLY A 213 -3.99 -17.78 -21.34
CA GLY A 213 -3.50 -18.99 -22.02
C GLY A 213 -2.11 -18.87 -22.64
N ALA A 214 -1.33 -17.84 -22.30
CA ALA A 214 0.06 -17.74 -22.71
C ALA A 214 0.96 -18.53 -21.74
N LEU A 215 2.08 -19.09 -22.24
CA LEU A 215 3.13 -19.57 -21.36
C LEU A 215 3.76 -18.37 -20.64
N LEU A 216 3.69 -18.35 -19.31
CA LEU A 216 4.38 -17.35 -18.50
C LEU A 216 5.83 -17.77 -18.28
N ILE A 217 6.74 -16.86 -18.63
CA ILE A 217 8.16 -16.90 -18.23
C ILE A 217 8.40 -15.72 -17.28
N THR A 218 8.77 -15.98 -16.03
CA THR A 218 8.84 -14.95 -14.96
C THR A 218 10.10 -15.12 -14.13
N PRO A 219 10.66 -14.08 -13.48
CA PRO A 219 11.78 -14.30 -12.58
C PRO A 219 11.39 -15.27 -11.46
N ARG A 220 12.34 -16.06 -10.98
CA ARG A 220 12.16 -16.89 -9.79
C ARG A 220 12.02 -15.96 -8.58
N MET A 221 10.88 -16.04 -7.91
CA MET A 221 10.53 -15.13 -6.83
C MET A 221 10.36 -15.86 -5.50
N ASN A 222 10.82 -15.23 -4.41
CA ASN A 222 10.67 -15.74 -3.05
C ASN A 222 9.50 -15.08 -2.33
N ASN A 223 8.37 -14.86 -3.02
CA ASN A 223 7.20 -14.17 -2.47
C ASN A 223 5.91 -14.97 -2.73
N GLY A 224 6.00 -16.29 -2.52
CA GLY A 224 4.89 -17.22 -2.65
C GLY A 224 4.59 -17.73 -4.07
N LEU A 225 5.37 -17.35 -5.10
CA LEU A 225 5.16 -17.83 -6.47
C LEU A 225 5.09 -19.36 -6.54
N LEU A 226 6.09 -20.05 -5.98
CA LEU A 226 6.20 -21.51 -6.01
C LEU A 226 5.35 -22.21 -4.94
N GLU A 227 4.62 -21.45 -4.12
CA GLU A 227 3.57 -22.00 -3.24
C GLU A 227 2.21 -22.07 -3.95
N LEU A 228 2.00 -21.20 -4.94
CA LEU A 228 0.79 -21.20 -5.77
C LEU A 228 0.96 -22.05 -7.04
N PHE A 229 2.17 -22.09 -7.60
CA PHE A 229 2.44 -22.68 -8.90
C PHE A 229 3.65 -23.61 -8.85
N GLN A 230 3.70 -24.58 -9.77
CA GLN A 230 4.83 -25.47 -9.91
C GLN A 230 5.65 -25.08 -11.15
N GLU A 231 6.96 -24.93 -10.96
CA GLU A 231 7.92 -24.66 -12.04
C GLU A 231 7.90 -25.80 -13.06
N ASP A 232 7.97 -25.43 -14.35
CA ASP A 232 7.90 -26.30 -15.54
C ASP A 232 6.60 -27.13 -15.68
N VAL A 233 5.59 -26.83 -14.86
CA VAL A 233 4.23 -27.40 -14.95
C VAL A 233 3.19 -26.32 -15.22
N HIS A 234 3.19 -25.23 -14.45
CA HIS A 234 2.24 -24.12 -14.62
C HIS A 234 2.88 -22.90 -15.30
N LEU A 235 4.17 -22.69 -15.07
CA LEU A 235 4.96 -21.57 -15.55
C LEU A 235 6.43 -21.96 -15.61
N VAL A 236 7.24 -21.12 -16.23
CA VAL A 236 8.69 -21.31 -16.30
C VAL A 236 9.36 -20.13 -15.59
N THR A 237 10.35 -20.39 -14.74
CA THR A 237 11.10 -19.31 -14.09
C THR A 237 12.43 -19.00 -14.78
N TYR A 238 13.06 -17.86 -14.48
CA TYR A 238 14.44 -17.54 -14.84
C TYR A 238 15.11 -16.75 -13.71
N GLU A 239 16.43 -16.62 -13.70
CA GLU A 239 17.16 -15.81 -12.72
C GLU A 239 16.89 -14.31 -12.90
N ASP A 240 16.57 -13.59 -11.81
CA ASP A 240 16.24 -12.17 -11.90
C ASP A 240 17.35 -11.35 -12.59
N GLY A 241 16.96 -10.56 -13.60
CA GLY A 241 17.88 -9.78 -14.42
C GLY A 241 18.67 -10.57 -15.48
N ASN A 242 18.51 -11.89 -15.61
CA ASN A 242 19.22 -12.71 -16.59
C ASN A 242 18.47 -12.81 -17.92
N ALA A 243 18.69 -11.83 -18.81
CA ALA A 243 18.03 -11.77 -20.11
C ALA A 243 18.42 -12.92 -21.05
N GLN A 244 19.64 -13.44 -20.91
CA GLN A 244 20.15 -14.55 -21.72
C GLN A 244 19.43 -15.86 -21.39
N GLU A 245 19.24 -16.16 -20.10
CA GLU A 245 18.48 -17.34 -19.67
C GLU A 245 17.00 -17.21 -20.10
N ALA A 246 16.39 -16.03 -19.90
CA ALA A 246 15.03 -15.78 -20.34
C ALA A 246 14.88 -15.98 -21.86
N ALA A 247 15.82 -15.47 -22.66
CA ALA A 247 15.83 -15.63 -24.11
C ALA A 247 15.99 -17.09 -24.53
N ALA A 248 16.91 -17.83 -23.90
CA ALA A 248 17.12 -19.25 -24.17
C ALA A 248 15.84 -20.06 -23.93
N LYS A 249 15.14 -19.78 -22.83
CA LYS A 249 13.84 -20.40 -22.51
C LYS A 249 12.75 -19.99 -23.51
N CYS A 250 12.67 -18.71 -23.88
CA CYS A 250 11.73 -18.26 -24.91
C CYS A 250 11.92 -19.01 -26.22
N ASN A 251 13.15 -19.03 -26.75
CA ASN A 251 13.48 -19.66 -28.03
C ASN A 251 13.22 -21.18 -27.98
N TYR A 252 13.59 -21.85 -26.89
CA TYR A 252 13.28 -23.27 -26.69
C TYR A 252 11.77 -23.53 -26.81
N TYR A 253 10.94 -22.82 -26.06
CA TYR A 253 9.49 -23.06 -26.07
C TYR A 253 8.78 -22.58 -27.34
N LEU A 254 9.40 -21.70 -28.15
CA LEU A 254 8.92 -21.38 -29.49
C LEU A 254 9.13 -22.54 -30.47
N GLU A 255 10.18 -23.33 -30.29
CA GLU A 255 10.48 -24.53 -31.09
C GLU A 255 9.75 -25.80 -30.57
N HIS A 256 9.30 -25.80 -29.30
CA HIS A 256 8.66 -26.94 -28.63
C HIS A 256 7.18 -26.67 -28.35
N GLU A 257 6.37 -26.61 -29.41
CA GLU A 257 4.98 -26.16 -29.33
C GLU A 257 4.10 -27.02 -28.40
N GLU A 258 4.16 -28.35 -28.50
CA GLU A 258 3.33 -29.23 -27.68
C GLU A 258 3.65 -29.06 -26.18
N GLU A 259 4.93 -28.97 -25.84
CA GLU A 259 5.37 -28.76 -24.47
C GLU A 259 4.93 -27.38 -23.94
N ARG A 260 5.16 -26.32 -24.73
CA ARG A 260 4.70 -24.96 -24.40
C ARG A 260 3.19 -24.92 -24.17
N ALA A 261 2.40 -25.52 -25.07
CA ALA A 261 0.95 -25.53 -24.99
C ALA A 261 0.46 -26.30 -23.76
N ARG A 262 1.10 -27.41 -23.41
CA ARG A 262 0.81 -28.19 -22.20
C ARG A 262 1.01 -27.37 -20.93
N ILE A 263 2.16 -26.69 -20.79
CA ILE A 263 2.46 -25.86 -19.60
C ILE A 263 1.50 -24.66 -19.53
N ALA A 264 1.27 -23.98 -20.65
CA ALA A 264 0.35 -22.84 -20.71
C ALA A 264 -1.09 -23.24 -20.33
N ALA A 265 -1.57 -24.41 -20.81
CA ALA A 265 -2.89 -24.93 -20.47
C ALA A 265 -2.99 -25.26 -18.97
N ALA A 266 -1.99 -25.92 -18.39
CA ALA A 266 -1.97 -26.24 -16.97
C ALA A 266 -1.89 -24.98 -16.08
N GLY A 267 -1.08 -23.98 -16.45
CA GLY A 267 -1.05 -22.69 -15.76
C GLY A 267 -2.38 -21.95 -15.81
N ARG A 268 -3.04 -21.96 -16.98
CA ARG A 268 -4.38 -21.38 -17.15
C ARG A 268 -5.42 -22.09 -16.27
N GLU A 269 -5.42 -23.42 -16.27
CA GLU A 269 -6.33 -24.22 -15.45
C GLU A 269 -6.17 -23.88 -13.97
N ALA A 270 -4.93 -23.83 -13.47
CA ALA A 270 -4.63 -23.46 -12.09
C ALA A 270 -5.19 -22.06 -11.74
N VAL A 271 -4.97 -21.06 -12.60
CA VAL A 271 -5.49 -19.70 -12.38
C VAL A 271 -7.01 -19.63 -12.43
N CYS A 272 -7.64 -20.27 -13.43
CA CYS A 272 -9.10 -20.30 -13.55
C CYS A 272 -9.79 -20.99 -12.38
N LYS A 273 -9.14 -21.99 -11.78
CA LYS A 273 -9.68 -22.75 -10.66
C LYS A 273 -9.55 -22.00 -9.32
N GLU A 274 -8.39 -21.40 -9.05
CA GLU A 274 -8.05 -20.97 -7.67
C GLU A 274 -7.67 -19.48 -7.55
N HIS A 275 -7.50 -18.77 -8.66
CA HIS A 275 -6.93 -17.41 -8.66
C HIS A 275 -7.74 -16.40 -9.50
N THR A 276 -9.05 -16.63 -9.62
CA THR A 276 -9.99 -15.64 -10.16
C THR A 276 -10.38 -14.61 -9.11
N MET A 277 -10.97 -13.50 -9.55
CA MET A 277 -11.56 -12.51 -8.65
C MET A 277 -12.61 -13.13 -7.71
N MET A 278 -13.47 -14.02 -8.22
CA MET A 278 -14.46 -14.75 -7.42
C MET A 278 -13.79 -15.71 -6.40
N ALA A 279 -12.72 -16.40 -6.78
CA ALA A 279 -11.98 -17.27 -5.85
C ALA A 279 -11.38 -16.46 -4.69
N ARG A 280 -10.82 -15.27 -4.96
CA ARG A 280 -10.35 -14.35 -3.92
C ARG A 280 -11.47 -13.78 -3.08
N ALA A 281 -12.59 -13.39 -3.70
CA ALA A 281 -13.76 -12.90 -2.99
C ALA A 281 -14.30 -13.96 -2.01
N THR A 282 -14.33 -15.23 -2.40
CA THR A 282 -14.77 -16.33 -1.54
C THR A 282 -13.85 -16.51 -0.34
N PHE A 283 -12.52 -16.46 -0.55
CA PHE A 283 -11.56 -16.49 0.55
C PHE A 283 -11.74 -15.28 1.50
N LEU A 284 -11.85 -14.08 0.92
CA LEU A 284 -12.03 -12.83 1.64
C LEU A 284 -13.33 -12.83 2.46
N GLU A 285 -14.42 -13.32 1.88
CA GLU A 285 -15.74 -13.43 2.50
C GLU A 285 -15.68 -14.27 3.76
N GLN A 286 -15.01 -15.44 3.70
CA GLN A 286 -14.85 -16.30 4.87
C GLN A 286 -14.09 -15.57 5.98
N ARG A 287 -13.02 -14.84 5.63
CA ARG A 287 -12.27 -14.02 6.58
C ARG A 287 -13.12 -12.91 7.16
N LEU A 288 -13.94 -12.23 6.35
CA LEU A 288 -14.87 -11.21 6.83
C LEU A 288 -15.86 -11.78 7.83
N ARG A 289 -16.43 -12.97 7.59
CA ARG A 289 -17.33 -13.65 8.56
C ARG A 289 -16.64 -13.86 9.90
N ASP A 290 -15.42 -14.38 9.87
CA ASP A 290 -14.66 -14.76 11.06
C ASP A 290 -14.10 -13.54 11.82
N THR A 291 -13.93 -12.39 11.16
CA THR A 291 -13.45 -11.15 11.78
C THR A 291 -14.43 -10.65 12.84
N LYS A 292 -13.90 -10.44 14.04
CA LYS A 292 -14.57 -9.84 15.20
C LYS A 292 -13.78 -8.62 15.63
N VAL A 293 -14.38 -7.76 16.45
CA VAL A 293 -13.63 -6.68 17.10
C VAL A 293 -12.57 -7.29 18.01
N THR A 294 -11.34 -6.80 17.88
CA THR A 294 -10.17 -7.24 18.64
C THR A 294 -9.57 -6.05 19.42
N PRO A 295 -8.79 -6.31 20.48
CA PRO A 295 -7.96 -5.27 21.08
C PRO A 295 -6.95 -4.73 20.06
N ARG A 296 -7.08 -3.44 19.73
CA ARG A 296 -6.17 -2.70 18.84
C ARG A 296 -5.41 -1.67 19.68
N PRO A 297 -4.29 -2.06 20.32
CA PRO A 297 -3.62 -1.22 21.31
C PRO A 297 -2.86 -0.04 20.71
N TYR A 298 -2.61 -0.04 19.39
CA TYR A 298 -1.85 1.02 18.69
C TYR A 298 -2.68 1.76 17.64
N ARG A 299 -4.02 1.75 17.75
CA ARG A 299 -4.91 2.27 16.71
C ARG A 299 -4.81 3.77 16.50
N TYR A 300 -4.59 4.56 17.55
CA TYR A 300 -4.45 6.01 17.39
C TYR A 300 -3.07 6.38 16.83
N PHE A 301 -2.02 5.65 17.23
CA PHE A 301 -0.71 5.74 16.58
C PHE A 301 -0.82 5.38 15.10
N GLY A 302 -1.38 4.22 14.80
CA GLY A 302 -1.51 3.68 13.45
C GLY A 302 -2.27 4.60 12.50
N GLU A 303 -3.42 5.12 12.94
CA GLU A 303 -4.19 6.08 12.16
C GLU A 303 -3.48 7.43 12.07
N GLY A 304 -2.85 7.91 13.15
CA GLY A 304 -2.11 9.17 13.16
C GLY A 304 -0.97 9.18 12.13
N SER A 305 -0.16 8.11 12.09
CA SER A 305 0.92 7.95 11.12
C SER A 305 0.40 7.86 9.68
N ALA A 306 -0.69 7.13 9.44
CA ALA A 306 -1.28 7.00 8.11
C ALA A 306 -1.92 8.32 7.63
N VAL A 307 -2.59 9.06 8.52
CA VAL A 307 -3.17 10.37 8.22
C VAL A 307 -2.07 11.41 7.93
N TYR A 308 -0.92 11.34 8.64
CA TYR A 308 0.24 12.16 8.30
C TYR A 308 0.73 11.86 6.87
N THR A 309 0.90 10.59 6.49
CA THR A 309 1.27 10.19 5.12
C THR A 309 0.26 10.69 4.09
N SER A 310 -1.04 10.60 4.40
CA SER A 310 -2.10 11.16 3.55
C SER A 310 -1.93 12.67 3.40
N SER A 311 -1.64 13.40 4.50
CA SER A 311 -1.48 14.86 4.50
C SER A 311 -0.39 15.36 3.54
N THR A 312 0.72 14.62 3.41
CA THR A 312 1.80 14.97 2.48
C THR A 312 1.44 14.62 1.04
N THR A 313 0.72 13.52 0.83
CA THR A 313 0.31 13.05 -0.50
C THR A 313 -0.78 13.93 -1.12
N VAL A 314 -1.79 14.33 -0.34
CA VAL A 314 -2.89 15.20 -0.83
C VAL A 314 -2.46 16.64 -1.08
N ARG A 315 -1.24 17.03 -0.69
CA ARG A 315 -0.72 18.38 -0.93
C ARG A 315 -0.73 18.75 -2.41
N ARG A 316 -0.61 17.75 -3.29
CA ARG A 316 -0.72 17.90 -4.75
C ARG A 316 -2.13 18.30 -5.21
N ILE A 317 -3.14 18.02 -4.39
CA ILE A 317 -4.56 18.22 -4.67
C ILE A 317 -5.07 19.47 -3.95
N SER A 318 -4.79 19.61 -2.65
CA SER A 318 -5.27 20.72 -1.83
C SER A 318 -4.39 20.97 -0.60
N ASN A 319 -3.79 22.15 -0.52
CA ASN A 319 -3.05 22.58 0.68
C ASN A 319 -3.96 22.72 1.90
N ILE A 320 -5.22 23.13 1.70
CA ILE A 320 -6.20 23.27 2.80
C ILE A 320 -6.52 21.89 3.39
N LEU A 321 -6.70 20.88 2.54
CA LEU A 321 -6.93 19.51 3.00
C LEU A 321 -5.68 18.94 3.66
N ALA A 322 -4.51 19.15 3.07
CA ALA A 322 -3.23 18.74 3.65
C ALA A 322 -3.03 19.31 5.07
N ASP A 323 -3.42 20.57 5.29
CA ASP A 323 -3.34 21.22 6.60
C ASP A 323 -4.30 20.61 7.61
N ARG A 324 -5.55 20.38 7.21
CA ARG A 324 -6.54 19.71 8.06
C ARG A 324 -6.09 18.31 8.49
N LEU A 325 -5.52 17.54 7.55
CA LEU A 325 -5.03 16.19 7.85
C LEU A 325 -3.79 16.23 8.74
N LEU A 326 -2.91 17.20 8.59
CA LEU A 326 -1.79 17.36 9.52
C LEU A 326 -2.28 17.63 10.95
N ASP A 327 -3.29 18.50 11.10
CA ASP A 327 -3.93 18.76 12.40
C ASP A 327 -4.62 17.52 12.97
N GLN A 328 -5.22 16.70 12.12
CA GLN A 328 -5.84 15.45 12.54
C GLN A 328 -4.78 14.41 12.97
N ALA A 329 -3.69 14.27 12.22
CA ALA A 329 -2.58 13.39 12.58
C ALA A 329 -1.97 13.78 13.94
N ALA A 330 -1.72 15.07 14.16
CA ALA A 330 -1.21 15.58 15.43
C ALA A 330 -2.14 15.24 16.61
N LYS A 331 -3.46 15.40 16.44
CA LYS A 331 -4.46 15.04 17.47
C LYS A 331 -4.45 13.54 17.77
N LEU A 332 -4.36 12.69 16.75
CA LEU A 332 -4.30 11.23 16.91
C LEU A 332 -3.01 10.79 17.63
N LEU A 333 -1.88 11.39 17.31
CA LEU A 333 -0.60 11.11 18.00
C LEU A 333 -0.63 11.58 19.47
N ILE A 334 -1.23 12.73 19.77
CA ILE A 334 -1.49 13.18 21.14
C ILE A 334 -2.38 12.17 21.88
N GLN A 335 -3.46 11.71 21.22
CA GLN A 335 -4.37 10.73 21.81
C GLN A 335 -3.64 9.40 22.10
N SER A 336 -2.79 8.96 21.19
CA SER A 336 -1.93 7.78 21.37
C SER A 336 -1.00 7.92 22.58
N ALA A 337 -0.33 9.07 22.72
CA ALA A 337 0.51 9.40 23.88
C ALA A 337 -0.29 9.40 25.20
N SER A 338 -1.46 10.04 25.20
CA SER A 338 -2.32 10.12 26.39
C SER A 338 -2.79 8.74 26.87
N LYS A 339 -2.98 7.80 25.94
CA LYS A 339 -3.36 6.41 26.21
C LYS A 339 -2.16 5.51 26.47
N LYS A 340 -0.94 6.04 26.34
CA LYS A 340 0.32 5.30 26.44
C LYS A 340 0.33 4.07 25.53
N GLU A 341 -0.24 4.20 24.32
CA GLU A 341 -0.25 3.11 23.35
C GLU A 341 1.19 2.67 23.03
N ILE A 342 2.09 3.63 22.84
CA ILE A 342 3.43 3.37 22.36
C ILE A 342 4.40 4.49 22.77
N ASN A 343 5.67 4.12 22.99
CA ASN A 343 6.78 5.04 23.23
C ASN A 343 8.07 4.41 22.67
N ASN A 344 8.13 4.21 21.35
CA ASN A 344 9.27 3.65 20.65
C ASN A 344 9.76 4.59 19.53
N ASN A 345 10.77 4.15 18.78
CA ASN A 345 11.32 4.93 17.68
C ASN A 345 10.29 5.29 16.60
N ALA A 346 9.36 4.40 16.24
CA ALA A 346 8.38 4.68 15.20
C ALA A 346 7.36 5.77 15.60
N PHE A 347 6.94 5.76 16.87
CA PHE A 347 6.14 6.82 17.44
C PHE A 347 6.88 8.16 17.42
N MET A 348 8.13 8.17 17.90
CA MET A 348 8.97 9.37 17.91
C MET A 348 9.21 9.92 16.50
N THR A 349 9.49 9.05 15.53
CA THR A 349 9.61 9.43 14.12
C THR A 349 8.33 10.10 13.62
N SER A 350 7.15 9.55 13.91
CA SER A 350 5.86 10.13 13.51
C SER A 350 5.61 11.51 14.15
N VAL A 351 5.97 11.66 15.43
CA VAL A 351 5.92 12.96 16.14
C VAL A 351 6.83 13.98 15.48
N HIS A 352 8.10 13.64 15.25
CA HIS A 352 9.03 14.55 14.59
C HIS A 352 8.56 14.92 13.19
N PHE A 353 8.05 13.95 12.42
CA PHE A 353 7.50 14.16 11.08
C PHE A 353 6.37 15.19 11.09
N CYS A 354 5.38 15.06 11.97
CA CYS A 354 4.32 16.06 12.13
C CYS A 354 4.88 17.43 12.54
N LYS A 355 5.78 17.47 13.52
CA LYS A 355 6.40 18.70 14.05
C LYS A 355 7.13 19.49 12.95
N TYR A 356 7.99 18.83 12.18
CA TYR A 356 8.74 19.49 11.12
C TYR A 356 7.87 19.89 9.93
N GLU A 357 6.81 19.14 9.64
CA GLU A 357 5.88 19.51 8.59
C GLU A 357 5.08 20.77 8.96
N TYR A 358 4.73 20.98 10.24
CA TYR A 358 4.21 22.27 10.71
C TYR A 358 5.20 23.42 10.48
N GLU A 359 6.45 23.26 10.91
CA GLU A 359 7.48 24.28 10.77
C GLU A 359 7.74 24.62 9.29
N HIS A 360 7.83 23.61 8.43
CA HIS A 360 7.99 23.78 6.98
C HIS A 360 6.79 24.52 6.33
N ARG A 361 5.60 24.45 6.94
CA ARG A 361 4.40 25.18 6.52
C ARG A 361 4.28 26.57 7.15
N GLY A 362 5.30 27.05 7.87
CA GLY A 362 5.28 28.34 8.56
C GLY A 362 4.37 28.37 9.79
N LYS A 363 4.00 27.19 10.32
CA LYS A 363 3.11 27.03 11.49
C LYS A 363 3.90 26.77 12.76
N ALA A 364 4.82 27.68 13.09
CA ALA A 364 5.76 27.51 14.20
C ALA A 364 5.06 27.36 15.56
N GLU A 365 4.01 28.14 15.83
CA GLU A 365 3.28 28.04 17.10
C GLU A 365 2.53 26.71 17.23
N GLN A 366 1.92 26.19 16.16
CA GLN A 366 1.31 24.86 16.17
C GLN A 366 2.35 23.76 16.39
N ALA A 367 3.54 23.89 15.79
CA ALA A 367 4.64 22.95 16.03
C ALA A 367 5.07 22.93 17.50
N ILE A 368 5.23 24.12 18.11
CA ILE A 368 5.59 24.29 19.52
C ILE A 368 4.50 23.72 20.44
N GLU A 369 3.23 24.05 20.18
CA GLU A 369 2.10 23.55 20.97
C GLU A 369 2.02 22.02 20.91
N PHE A 370 2.13 21.44 19.72
CA PHE A 370 2.12 20.01 19.50
C PHE A 370 3.26 19.31 20.25
N ILE A 371 4.51 19.74 20.06
CA ILE A 371 5.66 19.08 20.68
C ILE A 371 5.71 19.29 22.20
N LYS A 372 5.29 20.46 22.72
CA LYS A 372 5.12 20.69 24.17
C LYS A 372 4.05 19.77 24.76
N THR A 373 2.97 19.52 24.03
CA THR A 373 1.93 18.59 24.45
C THR A 373 2.47 17.16 24.55
N ILE A 374 3.21 16.70 23.54
CA ILE A 374 3.88 15.38 23.59
C ILE A 374 4.89 15.31 24.73
N TYR A 375 5.69 16.36 24.95
CA TYR A 375 6.61 16.46 26.09
C TYR A 375 5.90 16.32 27.43
N GLY A 376 4.69 16.86 27.60
CA GLY A 376 3.89 16.69 28.81
C GLY A 376 3.57 15.22 29.14
N PHE A 377 3.47 14.34 28.13
CA PHE A 377 3.28 12.90 28.33
C PHE A 377 4.61 12.15 28.53
N PHE A 378 5.72 12.69 28.04
CA PHE A 378 7.05 12.07 28.06
C PHE A 378 8.15 13.05 28.52
N PRO A 379 8.05 13.64 29.72
CA PRO A 379 8.93 14.73 30.15
C PRO A 379 10.39 14.30 30.32
N ASP A 380 10.63 13.01 30.57
CA ASP A 380 11.96 12.45 30.81
C ASP A 380 12.61 11.88 29.54
N THR A 381 11.91 11.93 28.40
CA THR A 381 12.47 11.52 27.11
C THR A 381 13.31 12.65 26.52
N LEU A 382 14.64 12.52 26.63
CA LEU A 382 15.59 13.54 26.15
C LEU A 382 15.33 13.97 24.70
N LEU A 383 15.04 13.04 23.79
CA LEU A 383 14.79 13.34 22.39
C LEU A 383 13.57 14.27 22.18
N VAL A 384 12.51 14.08 22.97
CA VAL A 384 11.33 14.96 22.97
C VAL A 384 11.69 16.32 23.53
N GLY A 385 12.43 16.36 24.65
CA GLY A 385 12.95 17.60 25.23
C GLY A 385 13.80 18.41 24.25
N LEU A 386 14.75 17.78 23.56
CA LEU A 386 15.58 18.41 22.53
C LEU A 386 14.72 18.95 21.37
N SER A 387 13.61 18.29 21.04
CA SER A 387 12.70 18.75 19.98
C SER A 387 11.90 19.97 20.38
N VAL A 388 11.45 20.04 21.64
CA VAL A 388 10.83 21.26 22.18
C VAL A 388 11.84 22.41 22.17
N ILE A 389 13.08 22.15 22.63
CA ILE A 389 14.18 23.12 22.63
C ILE A 389 14.43 23.66 21.22
N GLU A 390 14.56 22.79 20.22
CA GLU A 390 14.81 23.18 18.83
C GLU A 390 13.69 24.08 18.27
N SER A 391 12.43 23.73 18.48
CA SER A 391 11.30 24.57 18.04
C SER A 391 11.29 25.93 18.72
N LEU A 392 11.52 25.98 20.04
CA LEU A 392 11.56 27.23 20.79
C LEU A 392 12.71 28.12 20.33
N LEU A 393 13.90 27.56 20.10
CA LEU A 393 15.05 28.30 19.57
C LEU A 393 14.77 28.84 18.16
N THR A 394 14.14 28.04 17.30
CA THR A 394 13.76 28.45 15.94
C THR A 394 12.77 29.62 15.96
N ALA A 395 11.89 29.68 16.96
CA ALA A 395 10.95 30.78 17.18
C ALA A 395 11.56 31.96 17.99
N GLY A 396 12.85 31.95 18.32
CA GLY A 396 13.50 33.01 19.09
C GLY A 396 13.18 33.00 20.60
N ARG A 397 12.52 31.95 21.11
CA ARG A 397 12.05 31.81 22.50
C ARG A 397 13.12 31.14 23.38
N ARG A 398 14.32 31.73 23.39
CA ARG A 398 15.50 31.16 24.08
C ARG A 398 15.29 30.94 25.59
N GLY A 399 14.55 31.84 26.25
CA GLY A 399 14.25 31.72 27.69
C GLY A 399 13.51 30.42 28.02
N GLU A 400 12.42 30.13 27.30
CA GLU A 400 11.67 28.88 27.46
C GLU A 400 12.49 27.65 27.09
N ALA A 401 13.36 27.75 26.07
CA ALA A 401 14.24 26.64 25.71
C ALA A 401 15.21 26.28 26.85
N LEU A 402 15.73 27.29 27.58
CA LEU A 402 16.57 27.08 28.75
C LEU A 402 15.80 26.43 29.91
N GLU A 403 14.53 26.78 30.10
CA GLU A 403 13.68 26.15 31.12
C GLU A 403 13.50 24.65 30.85
N ILE A 404 13.25 24.25 29.60
CA ILE A 404 13.19 22.83 29.22
C ILE A 404 14.55 22.15 29.42
N ALA A 405 15.65 22.80 29.05
CA ALA A 405 16.99 22.24 29.22
C ALA A 405 17.35 21.98 30.69
N ARG A 406 16.94 22.87 31.61
CA ARG A 406 17.14 22.70 33.06
C ARG A 406 16.51 21.44 33.64
N HIS A 407 15.38 20.99 33.05
CA HIS A 407 14.73 19.74 33.47
C HIS A 407 15.67 18.53 33.35
N PHE A 408 16.56 18.53 32.35
CA PHE A 408 17.46 17.41 32.07
C PHE A 408 18.83 17.52 32.75
N GLY A 409 19.14 18.63 33.41
CA GLY A 409 20.35 18.79 34.20
C GLY A 409 20.96 20.19 34.17
N PRO A 410 22.08 20.39 34.90
CA PRO A 410 22.71 21.70 35.06
C PRO A 410 23.42 22.22 33.79
N ASN A 411 23.70 21.35 32.81
CA ASN A 411 24.40 21.70 31.57
C ASN A 411 23.42 22.26 30.49
N GLU A 412 22.56 23.21 30.86
CA GLU A 412 21.50 23.73 29.99
C GLU A 412 22.04 24.25 28.64
N GLN A 413 23.21 24.90 28.65
CA GLN A 413 23.82 25.44 27.45
C GLN A 413 24.35 24.36 26.50
N GLU A 414 24.80 23.22 27.04
CA GLU A 414 25.25 22.07 26.24
C GLU A 414 24.07 21.45 25.49
N LEU A 415 22.95 21.25 26.18
CA LEU A 415 21.70 20.73 25.59
C LEU A 415 21.16 21.65 24.49
N ILE A 416 21.18 22.97 24.73
CA ILE A 416 20.82 23.98 23.72
C ILE A 416 21.68 23.84 22.46
N ASN A 417 22.99 23.66 22.63
CA ASN A 417 23.92 23.52 21.52
C ASN A 417 23.77 22.17 20.80
N MET A 418 23.37 21.11 21.52
CA MET A 418 23.21 19.77 20.99
C MET A 418 21.88 19.52 20.29
N ALA A 419 20.83 20.29 20.59
CA ALA A 419 19.47 20.06 20.06
C ALA A 419 19.44 19.99 18.52
N GLY A 420 19.93 21.02 17.83
CA GLY A 420 19.98 21.06 16.36
C GLY A 420 20.83 19.93 15.75
N PRO A 421 22.10 19.74 16.16
CA PRO A 421 22.94 18.64 15.66
C PRO A 421 22.34 17.25 15.87
N THR A 422 21.71 17.00 17.03
CA THR A 422 21.10 15.71 17.37
C THR A 422 19.89 15.41 16.48
N LEU A 423 19.11 16.44 16.15
CA LEU A 423 17.88 16.29 15.39
C LEU A 423 18.07 16.46 13.87
N ALA A 424 19.24 16.94 13.43
CA ALA A 424 19.57 17.12 12.03
C ALA A 424 19.34 15.87 11.15
N PRO A 425 19.61 14.63 11.59
CA PRO A 425 19.28 13.43 10.82
C PRO A 425 17.77 13.30 10.52
N PHE A 426 16.90 13.47 11.53
CA PHE A 426 15.45 13.41 11.36
C PHE A 426 14.96 14.48 10.38
N ARG A 427 15.48 15.71 10.52
CA ARG A 427 15.16 16.81 9.61
C ARG A 427 15.56 16.50 8.16
N ARG A 428 16.75 15.94 7.94
CA ARG A 428 17.22 15.55 6.60
C ARG A 428 16.35 14.47 5.97
N GLU A 429 15.97 13.46 6.76
CA GLU A 429 15.11 12.38 6.29
C GLU A 429 13.75 12.91 5.81
N ILE A 430 13.13 13.82 6.57
CA ILE A 430 11.86 14.44 6.21
C ILE A 430 11.98 15.27 4.94
N VAL A 431 13.03 16.09 4.82
CA VAL A 431 13.27 16.88 3.61
C VAL A 431 13.42 15.95 2.40
N GLN A 432 14.18 14.85 2.54
CA GLN A 432 14.31 13.86 1.47
C GLN A 432 12.97 13.20 1.12
N GLN A 433 12.13 12.82 2.09
CA GLN A 433 10.82 12.24 1.82
C GLN A 433 9.88 13.25 1.13
N LEU A 434 9.86 14.50 1.58
CA LEU A 434 9.08 15.58 0.97
C LEU A 434 9.57 15.90 -0.44
N ASP A 435 10.88 15.84 -0.71
CA ASP A 435 11.45 16.08 -2.03
C ASP A 435 11.27 14.88 -2.97
N GLN A 436 11.34 13.63 -2.48
CA GLN A 436 10.93 12.45 -3.26
C GLN A 436 9.43 12.48 -3.62
N ALA A 437 8.60 13.00 -2.72
CA ALA A 437 7.20 13.30 -3.01
C ALA A 437 7.03 14.45 -4.02
N LYS A 438 8.04 15.32 -4.24
CA LYS A 438 8.07 16.25 -5.37
C LYS A 438 8.57 15.59 -6.66
N VAL A 439 9.57 14.72 -6.64
CA VAL A 439 10.10 14.05 -7.85
C VAL A 439 9.08 13.08 -8.46
N ARG A 440 8.27 12.42 -7.63
CA ARG A 440 7.09 11.66 -8.10
C ARG A 440 5.96 12.57 -8.66
N ARG A 441 6.13 13.91 -8.77
CA ARG A 441 5.17 14.85 -9.44
C ARG A 441 4.97 14.49 -10.90
N ASP A 442 6.05 14.13 -11.60
CA ASP A 442 6.02 14.12 -13.06
C ASP A 442 5.57 12.76 -13.63
N ASN A 443 5.63 11.68 -12.84
CA ASN A 443 5.58 10.32 -13.39
C ASN A 443 4.34 9.47 -13.05
N ARG A 444 3.51 9.85 -12.07
CA ARG A 444 2.32 9.04 -11.66
C ARG A 444 0.97 9.52 -12.23
N LEU A 445 0.83 10.81 -12.58
CA LEU A 445 -0.41 11.32 -13.19
C LEU A 445 -0.62 10.76 -14.61
N SER A 446 0.46 10.43 -15.30
CA SER A 446 0.48 9.87 -16.66
C SER A 446 0.22 8.37 -16.69
N SER A 447 0.62 7.59 -15.67
CA SER A 447 0.49 6.13 -15.68
C SER A 447 -0.86 5.62 -15.18
N PHE A 448 -1.45 6.27 -14.17
CA PHE A 448 -2.71 5.79 -13.55
C PHE A 448 -3.95 6.04 -14.44
N ILE A 449 -3.93 7.10 -15.24
CA ILE A 449 -4.98 7.38 -16.24
C ILE A 449 -4.83 6.46 -17.47
N ALA A 450 -3.59 6.14 -17.87
CA ALA A 450 -3.32 5.32 -19.05
C ALA A 450 -3.60 3.81 -18.88
N GLU A 451 -3.75 3.31 -17.65
CA GLU A 451 -4.05 1.89 -17.39
C GLU A 451 -5.53 1.60 -17.11
N LYS A 452 -6.35 2.61 -16.80
CA LYS A 452 -7.79 2.47 -16.51
C LYS A 452 -8.73 3.03 -17.58
N THR A 453 -8.21 3.62 -18.65
CA THR A 453 -8.89 3.82 -19.95
C THR A 453 -8.13 3.07 -21.03
#